data_AF-A0A7C4MBH6-F1
#
_entry.id   AF-A0A7C4MBH6-F1
#
_cell.length_a   1.000
_cell.length_b   1.000
_cell.length_c   1.000
_cell.angle_alpha   90.00
_cell.angle_beta   90.00
_cell.angle_gamma   90.00
#
_symmetry.space_group_name_H-M   'P 1'
#
loop_
_entity.id
_entity.type
_entity.pdbx_description
1 polymer ?
#
loop_
_entity_poly.entity_id
_entity_poly.type
_entity_poly.pdbx_seq_one_letter_code
_entity_poly.pdbx_strand_id
1 'polypeptide(L)'
;MRSLIELYSANQKKQNNKKQKVLEDFVKYYIASIVTGDVDPEYPLINYLKKKLNFNQEELLWYCWLYGATYHEASTHWIWLNLPEPMPSIEKFTSWHERHKKQIEFGRDLRGSRLKLHLKYRDYKRHVDKYGSQAEFFKGKSYMELWNIFRNEMFLFGRYSTFFYLETLKRCAKLPISAPSMFLEEAWSPRKAICYIFGLDFNTTPPEVAAIKGDEILNLLKIRCAEAKVNRINSKHEIITNDGVDYEYLETVLCAFRGAIFEGSRYVGYYIDRMQGGILKMEQKTRTKLTDLWEARQELFPHGHLGELHNWNNIRKPLLAVYAKTGKIVDLEPTRQLGFLE
;
A
#
# COMPACT_ATOMS: atom_id res chain seq x y z
N MET A 1 34.55 4.67 41.69
CA MET A 1 33.72 5.58 40.89
C MET A 1 34.13 5.41 39.44
N ARG A 2 33.30 4.80 38.57
CA ARG A 2 33.56 4.85 37.12
C ARG A 2 33.60 6.31 36.69
N SER A 3 34.57 6.70 35.87
CA SER A 3 34.70 8.10 35.47
C SER A 3 33.44 8.52 34.69
N LEU A 4 33.00 9.77 34.83
CA LEU A 4 31.84 10.30 34.08
C LEU A 4 32.00 10.10 32.57
N ILE A 5 33.24 10.04 32.07
CA ILE A 5 33.60 9.77 30.68
C ILE A 5 33.29 8.31 30.28
N GLU A 6 33.57 7.33 31.14
CA GLU A 6 33.22 5.91 30.88
C GLU A 6 31.72 5.69 30.87
N LEU A 7 30.98 6.33 31.79
CA LEU A 7 29.52 6.26 31.84
C LEU A 7 28.89 6.93 30.60
N TYR A 8 29.42 8.08 30.19
CA TYR A 8 28.97 8.79 28.99
C TYR A 8 29.22 7.96 27.71
N SER A 9 30.43 7.41 27.56
CA SER A 9 30.81 6.58 26.41
C SER A 9 29.99 5.29 26.33
N ALA A 10 29.73 4.64 27.47
CA ALA A 10 28.87 3.46 27.54
C ALA A 10 27.42 3.76 27.16
N ASN A 11 26.90 4.93 27.57
CA ASN A 11 25.56 5.38 27.21
C ASN A 11 25.45 5.71 25.71
N GLN A 12 26.45 6.37 25.11
CA GLN A 12 26.48 6.61 23.67
C GLN A 12 26.53 5.29 22.87
N LYS A 13 27.40 4.34 23.27
CA LYS A 13 27.48 3.02 22.63
C LYS A 13 26.17 2.24 22.72
N LYS A 14 25.50 2.28 23.87
CA LYS A 14 24.19 1.63 24.08
C LYS A 14 23.10 2.27 23.21
N GLN A 15 23.10 3.60 23.07
CA GLN A 15 22.17 4.30 22.17
C GLN A 15 22.43 3.97 20.70
N ASN A 16 23.69 3.93 20.27
CA ASN A 16 24.06 3.55 18.90
C ASN A 16 23.65 2.10 18.59
N ASN A 17 23.89 1.17 19.51
CA ASN A 17 23.46 -0.23 19.35
C ASN A 17 21.93 -0.35 19.24
N LYS A 18 21.18 0.44 20.01
CA LYS A 18 19.71 0.46 19.92
C LYS A 18 19.23 0.98 18.57
N LYS A 19 19.80 2.08 18.08
CA LYS A 19 19.47 2.65 16.75
C LYS A 19 19.76 1.65 15.64
N GLN A 20 20.95 1.04 15.65
CA GLN A 20 21.31 0.02 14.67
C GLN A 20 20.34 -1.16 14.71
N LYS A 21 19.96 -1.62 15.91
CA LYS A 21 18.97 -2.70 16.04
C LYS A 21 17.63 -2.34 15.41
N VAL A 22 17.11 -1.13 15.66
CA VAL A 22 15.81 -0.71 15.09
C VAL A 22 15.88 -0.57 13.57
N LEU A 23 16.99 -0.07 13.02
CA LEU A 23 17.21 -0.02 11.58
C LEU A 23 17.24 -1.42 10.97
N GLU A 24 17.97 -2.36 11.58
CA GLU A 24 17.99 -3.77 11.13
C GLU A 24 16.61 -4.43 11.24
N ASP A 25 15.86 -4.15 12.31
CA ASP A 25 14.49 -4.64 12.47
C ASP A 25 13.58 -4.06 11.37
N PHE A 26 13.73 -2.77 11.02
CA PHE A 26 13.00 -2.18 9.90
C PHE A 26 13.36 -2.82 8.56
N VAL A 27 14.65 -3.04 8.28
CA VAL A 27 15.10 -3.70 7.05
C VAL A 27 14.50 -5.10 6.93
N LYS A 28 14.50 -5.88 8.02
CA LYS A 28 13.87 -7.21 8.07
C LYS A 28 12.36 -7.12 7.84
N TYR A 29 11.69 -6.17 8.47
CA TYR A 29 10.26 -5.93 8.29
C TYR A 29 9.95 -5.59 6.82
N TYR A 30 10.75 -4.71 6.21
CA TYR A 30 10.61 -4.31 4.82
C TYR A 30 10.76 -5.49 3.88
N ILE A 31 11.89 -6.22 3.96
CA ILE A 31 12.13 -7.39 3.11
C ILE A 31 11.00 -8.41 3.27
N ALA A 32 10.56 -8.69 4.50
CA ALA A 32 9.46 -9.61 4.73
C ALA A 32 8.14 -9.13 4.13
N SER A 33 7.79 -7.84 4.25
CA SER A 33 6.59 -7.27 3.63
C SER A 33 6.64 -7.33 2.10
N ILE A 34 7.80 -7.10 1.48
CA ILE A 34 8.00 -7.23 0.04
C ILE A 34 7.84 -8.71 -0.38
N VAL A 35 8.58 -9.63 0.25
CA VAL A 35 8.64 -11.06 -0.12
C VAL A 35 7.29 -11.76 0.05
N THR A 36 6.53 -11.38 1.07
CA THR A 36 5.21 -11.97 1.33
C THR A 36 4.10 -11.36 0.46
N GLY A 37 4.38 -10.26 -0.24
CA GLY A 37 3.37 -9.49 -0.97
C GLY A 37 2.43 -8.70 -0.06
N ASP A 38 2.80 -8.50 1.22
CA ASP A 38 2.02 -7.72 2.18
C ASP A 38 2.12 -6.20 1.97
N VAL A 39 3.12 -5.74 1.21
CA VAL A 39 3.18 -4.36 0.73
C VAL A 39 2.12 -4.16 -0.36
N ASP A 40 1.11 -3.36 -0.07
CA ASP A 40 0.02 -3.01 -1.01
C ASP A 40 -0.45 -4.20 -1.88
N PRO A 41 -0.96 -5.28 -1.25
CA PRO A 41 -1.33 -6.53 -1.93
C PRO A 41 -2.37 -6.35 -3.05
N GLU A 42 -3.04 -5.20 -3.07
CA GLU A 42 -3.99 -4.83 -4.11
C GLU A 42 -3.33 -4.64 -5.49
N TYR A 43 -2.06 -4.23 -5.58
CA TYR A 43 -1.38 -4.06 -6.86
C TYR A 43 -1.12 -5.38 -7.61
N PRO A 44 -0.51 -6.42 -7.01
CA PRO A 44 -0.40 -7.71 -7.67
C PRO A 44 -1.78 -8.31 -7.98
N LEU A 45 -2.78 -8.10 -7.11
CA LEU A 45 -4.15 -8.52 -7.37
C LEU A 45 -4.74 -7.85 -8.63
N ILE A 46 -4.60 -6.53 -8.79
CA ILE A 46 -5.07 -5.82 -9.99
C ILE A 46 -4.34 -6.33 -11.25
N ASN A 47 -3.03 -6.57 -11.16
CA ASN A 47 -2.25 -7.12 -12.28
C ASN A 47 -2.69 -8.54 -12.66
N TYR A 48 -3.01 -9.38 -11.69
CA TYR A 48 -3.59 -10.70 -11.92
C TYR A 48 -4.95 -10.59 -12.62
N LEU A 49 -5.84 -9.72 -12.13
CA LEU A 49 -7.16 -9.51 -12.72
C LEU A 49 -7.06 -8.96 -14.15
N LYS A 50 -6.14 -8.03 -14.42
CA LYS A 50 -5.85 -7.55 -15.78
C LYS A 50 -5.60 -8.71 -16.74
N LYS A 51 -4.77 -9.67 -16.34
CA LYS A 51 -4.42 -10.84 -17.15
C LYS A 51 -5.59 -11.80 -17.28
N LYS A 52 -6.21 -12.15 -16.15
CA LYS A 52 -7.32 -13.11 -16.10
C LYS A 52 -8.52 -12.65 -16.92
N LEU A 53 -8.87 -11.36 -16.82
CA LEU A 53 -10.04 -10.76 -17.45
C LEU A 53 -9.71 -10.10 -18.79
N ASN A 54 -8.45 -10.15 -19.22
CA ASN A 54 -7.94 -9.56 -20.45
C ASN A 54 -8.29 -8.07 -20.62
N PHE A 55 -8.07 -7.28 -19.57
CA PHE A 55 -8.37 -5.84 -19.61
C PHE A 55 -7.55 -5.15 -20.70
N ASN A 56 -8.25 -4.40 -21.55
CA ASN A 56 -7.61 -3.38 -22.37
C ASN A 56 -7.18 -2.17 -21.50
N GLN A 57 -6.50 -1.20 -22.11
CA GLN A 57 -5.96 -0.06 -21.37
C GLN A 57 -7.05 0.79 -20.71
N GLU A 58 -8.20 1.01 -21.35
CA GLU A 58 -9.30 1.81 -20.79
C GLU A 58 -9.99 1.08 -19.63
N GLU A 59 -10.22 -0.22 -19.76
CA GLU A 59 -10.78 -1.05 -18.69
C GLU A 59 -9.85 -1.09 -17.47
N LEU A 60 -8.54 -1.21 -17.70
CA LEU A 60 -7.55 -1.18 -16.62
C LEU A 60 -7.47 0.18 -15.94
N LEU A 61 -7.47 1.28 -16.69
CA LEU A 61 -7.50 2.63 -16.13
C LEU A 61 -8.79 2.89 -15.35
N TRP A 62 -9.92 2.38 -15.84
CA TRP A 62 -11.20 2.44 -15.13
C TRP A 62 -11.15 1.67 -13.81
N TYR A 63 -10.63 0.44 -13.83
CA TYR A 63 -10.46 -0.37 -12.62
C TYR A 63 -9.51 0.30 -11.62
N CYS A 64 -8.39 0.86 -12.09
CA CYS A 64 -7.45 1.63 -11.27
C CYS A 64 -8.13 2.84 -10.64
N TRP A 65 -8.98 3.56 -11.39
CA TRP A 65 -9.73 4.69 -10.85
C TRP A 65 -10.74 4.27 -9.78
N LEU A 66 -11.47 3.17 -10.01
CA LEU A 66 -12.39 2.61 -9.00
C LEU A 66 -11.65 2.25 -7.71
N TYR A 67 -10.44 1.69 -7.82
CA TYR A 67 -9.57 1.44 -6.66
C TYR A 67 -9.11 2.76 -6.02
N GLY A 68 -8.61 3.72 -6.81
CA GLY A 68 -8.27 5.08 -6.38
C GLY A 68 -9.41 5.81 -5.65
N ALA A 69 -10.65 5.54 -6.04
CA ALA A 69 -11.84 6.17 -5.50
C ALA A 69 -12.39 5.49 -4.25
N THR A 70 -12.13 4.18 -4.06
CA THR A 70 -12.68 3.40 -2.93
C THR A 70 -11.64 3.01 -1.89
N TYR A 71 -10.38 2.80 -2.30
CA TYR A 71 -9.30 2.20 -1.54
C TYR A 71 -9.75 0.89 -0.85
N HIS A 72 -10.49 0.07 -1.61
CA HIS A 72 -11.07 -1.19 -1.18
C HIS A 72 -11.29 -2.10 -2.39
N GLU A 73 -10.44 -3.12 -2.52
CA GLU A 73 -10.34 -4.05 -3.64
C GLU A 73 -11.65 -4.82 -3.88
N ALA A 74 -12.30 -5.33 -2.84
CA ALA A 74 -13.57 -6.05 -2.99
C ALA A 74 -14.72 -5.14 -3.44
N SER A 75 -14.70 -3.86 -3.06
CA SER A 75 -15.67 -2.87 -3.55
C SER A 75 -15.39 -2.52 -5.00
N THR A 76 -14.12 -2.33 -5.34
CA THR A 76 -13.64 -2.05 -6.70
C THR A 76 -14.12 -3.13 -7.66
N HIS A 77 -13.83 -4.40 -7.34
CA HIS A 77 -14.22 -5.53 -8.17
C HIS A 77 -15.73 -5.66 -8.31
N TRP A 78 -16.47 -5.47 -7.20
CA TRP A 78 -17.92 -5.54 -7.25
C TRP A 78 -18.55 -4.42 -8.07
N ILE A 79 -18.03 -3.19 -8.00
CA ILE A 79 -18.47 -2.09 -8.87
C ILE A 79 -18.20 -2.46 -10.33
N TRP A 80 -17.00 -2.95 -10.63
CA TRP A 80 -16.62 -3.36 -11.99
C TRP A 80 -17.52 -4.48 -12.54
N LEU A 81 -17.84 -5.51 -11.75
CA LEU A 81 -18.78 -6.58 -12.15
C LEU A 81 -20.17 -6.05 -12.55
N ASN A 82 -20.59 -4.93 -11.98
CA ASN A 82 -21.88 -4.30 -12.28
C ASN A 82 -21.80 -3.19 -13.34
N LEU A 83 -20.62 -2.58 -13.52
CA LEU A 83 -20.33 -1.50 -14.44
C LEU A 83 -18.99 -1.77 -15.16
N PRO A 84 -18.93 -2.82 -16.01
CA PRO A 84 -17.67 -3.25 -16.63
C PRO A 84 -17.21 -2.33 -17.77
N GLU A 85 -18.17 -1.64 -18.39
CA GLU A 85 -17.90 -0.61 -19.40
C GLU A 85 -16.99 0.49 -18.82
N PRO A 86 -15.84 0.79 -19.44
CA PRO A 86 -15.00 1.88 -18.98
C PRO A 86 -15.72 3.22 -19.18
N MET A 87 -15.69 4.06 -18.15
CA MET A 87 -16.28 5.41 -18.19
C MET A 87 -17.77 5.45 -18.60
N PRO A 88 -18.68 4.73 -17.90
CA PRO A 88 -20.11 4.72 -18.20
C PRO A 88 -20.73 6.13 -18.13
N SER A 89 -21.93 6.33 -18.68
CA SER A 89 -22.58 7.65 -18.57
C SER A 89 -22.75 8.09 -17.10
N ILE A 90 -22.74 9.41 -16.86
CA ILE A 90 -22.90 9.97 -15.52
C ILE A 90 -24.21 9.49 -14.89
N GLU A 91 -25.26 9.42 -15.70
CA GLU A 91 -26.60 8.96 -15.30
C GLU A 91 -26.55 7.49 -14.87
N LYS A 92 -25.95 6.63 -15.69
CA LYS A 92 -25.81 5.18 -15.40
C LYS A 92 -25.05 4.96 -14.09
N PHE A 93 -23.89 5.60 -13.93
CA PHE A 93 -23.09 5.48 -12.72
C PHE A 93 -23.83 6.04 -11.49
N THR A 94 -24.46 7.20 -11.62
CA THR A 94 -25.19 7.86 -10.52
C THR A 94 -26.37 7.01 -10.07
N SER A 95 -27.23 6.56 -10.99
CA SER A 95 -28.38 5.71 -10.67
C SER A 95 -27.97 4.36 -10.10
N TRP A 96 -26.86 3.78 -10.57
CA TRP A 96 -26.31 2.59 -9.95
C TRP A 96 -25.79 2.87 -8.53
N HIS A 97 -24.99 3.91 -8.35
CA HIS A 97 -24.42 4.25 -7.05
C HIS A 97 -25.50 4.56 -6.01
N GLU A 98 -26.52 5.34 -6.36
CA GLU A 98 -27.60 5.70 -5.44
C GLU A 98 -28.34 4.49 -4.87
N ARG A 99 -28.52 3.44 -5.69
CA ARG A 99 -29.13 2.16 -5.25
C ARG A 99 -28.21 1.34 -4.35
N HIS A 100 -26.90 1.41 -4.55
CA HIS A 100 -25.94 0.47 -3.96
C HIS A 100 -24.98 1.09 -2.93
N LYS A 101 -24.96 2.41 -2.73
CA LYS A 101 -23.99 3.13 -1.88
C LYS A 101 -23.87 2.66 -0.42
N LYS A 102 -24.88 1.95 0.10
CA LYS A 102 -24.85 1.36 1.45
C LYS A 102 -24.08 0.03 1.52
N GLN A 103 -23.97 -0.67 0.39
CA GLN A 103 -23.25 -1.95 0.27
C GLN A 103 -21.75 -1.74 0.06
N ILE A 104 -21.37 -0.66 -0.64
CA ILE A 104 -19.98 -0.35 -0.95
C ILE A 104 -19.18 -0.04 0.32
N GLU A 105 -18.05 -0.70 0.47
CA GLU A 105 -17.05 -0.45 1.50
C GLU A 105 -15.92 0.44 0.99
N PHE A 106 -15.31 1.19 1.90
CA PHE A 106 -14.23 2.10 1.59
C PHE A 106 -13.08 1.88 2.57
N GLY A 107 -11.86 2.04 2.07
CA GLY A 107 -10.67 2.19 2.90
C GLY A 107 -10.88 3.31 3.92
N ARG A 108 -10.24 3.18 5.10
CA ARG A 108 -10.46 4.08 6.25
C ARG A 108 -10.39 5.55 5.84
N ASP A 109 -9.39 5.90 5.05
CA ASP A 109 -9.08 7.28 4.64
C ASP A 109 -10.04 7.84 3.58
N LEU A 110 -10.86 6.98 2.95
CA LEU A 110 -11.85 7.39 1.95
C LEU A 110 -13.31 7.18 2.37
N ARG A 111 -13.58 6.79 3.62
CA ARG A 111 -14.95 6.54 4.11
C ARG A 111 -15.89 7.74 3.94
N GLY A 112 -15.38 8.96 4.07
CA GLY A 112 -16.14 10.20 3.87
C GLY A 112 -16.65 10.37 2.42
N SER A 113 -16.01 9.73 1.46
CA SER A 113 -16.37 9.80 0.04
C SER A 113 -17.50 8.85 -0.35
N ARG A 114 -17.88 7.91 0.52
CA ARG A 114 -18.85 6.84 0.18
C ARG A 114 -20.16 7.36 -0.39
N LEU A 115 -20.78 8.35 0.25
CA LEU A 115 -22.06 8.88 -0.21
C LEU A 115 -21.93 9.79 -1.45
N LYS A 116 -20.70 10.15 -1.81
CA LYS A 116 -20.36 11.14 -2.84
C LYS A 116 -19.57 10.52 -4.00
N LEU A 117 -19.48 9.19 -4.11
CA LEU A 117 -18.69 8.53 -5.16
C LEU A 117 -19.15 8.94 -6.57
N HIS A 118 -20.47 9.06 -6.79
CA HIS A 118 -21.02 9.56 -8.06
C HIS A 118 -20.61 11.01 -8.38
N LEU A 119 -20.46 11.88 -7.38
CA LEU A 119 -19.97 13.25 -7.58
C LEU A 119 -18.48 13.26 -7.93
N LYS A 120 -17.70 12.42 -7.24
CA LYS A 120 -16.28 12.18 -7.55
C LYS A 120 -16.11 11.63 -8.97
N TYR A 121 -16.97 10.71 -9.38
CA TYR A 121 -17.00 10.18 -10.75
C TYR A 121 -17.33 11.26 -11.78
N ARG A 122 -18.40 12.03 -11.56
CA ARG A 122 -18.80 13.12 -12.45
C ARG A 122 -17.67 14.11 -12.69
N ASP A 123 -16.97 14.47 -11.62
CA ASP A 123 -15.83 15.38 -11.71
C ASP A 123 -14.66 14.76 -12.49
N TYR A 124 -14.27 13.52 -12.17
CA TYR A 124 -13.24 12.79 -12.94
C TYR A 124 -13.60 12.70 -14.43
N LYS A 125 -14.82 12.28 -14.76
CA LYS A 125 -15.30 12.17 -16.13
C LYS A 125 -15.26 13.50 -16.88
N ARG A 126 -15.61 14.62 -16.23
CA ARG A 126 -15.47 15.96 -16.82
C ARG A 126 -14.02 16.29 -17.21
N HIS A 127 -13.02 15.82 -16.46
CA HIS A 127 -11.61 16.03 -16.82
C HIS A 127 -11.18 15.12 -17.97
N VAL A 128 -11.59 13.85 -17.96
CA VAL A 128 -11.29 12.87 -19.00
C VAL A 128 -11.94 13.23 -20.34
N ASP A 129 -13.21 13.66 -20.32
CA ASP A 129 -13.98 13.96 -21.53
C ASP A 129 -13.36 15.10 -22.36
N LYS A 130 -12.54 15.98 -21.76
CA LYS A 130 -11.76 17.01 -22.48
C LYS A 130 -10.73 16.43 -23.46
N TYR A 131 -10.34 15.16 -23.27
CA TYR A 131 -9.35 14.45 -24.06
C TYR A 131 -9.95 13.27 -24.84
N GLY A 132 -11.24 12.97 -24.63
CA GLY A 132 -11.98 11.90 -25.29
C GLY A 132 -11.78 10.49 -24.69
N SER A 133 -10.69 10.22 -23.98
CA SER A 133 -10.43 8.92 -23.34
C SER A 133 -9.51 9.06 -22.11
N GLN A 134 -9.45 8.03 -21.25
CA GLN A 134 -8.54 8.08 -20.09
C GLN A 134 -7.08 7.97 -20.57
N ALA A 135 -6.80 7.13 -21.57
CA ALA A 135 -5.45 6.98 -22.11
C ALA A 135 -4.90 8.32 -22.64
N GLU A 136 -5.69 9.08 -23.40
CA GLU A 136 -5.28 10.41 -23.88
C GLU A 136 -5.21 11.43 -22.74
N PHE A 137 -6.07 11.33 -21.72
CA PHE A 137 -5.96 12.17 -20.51
C PHE A 137 -4.61 11.97 -19.80
N PHE A 138 -4.08 10.75 -19.69
CA PHE A 138 -2.82 10.49 -19.00
C PHE A 138 -1.56 10.68 -19.85
N LYS A 139 -1.70 10.65 -21.18
CA LYS A 139 -0.57 10.71 -22.13
C LYS A 139 0.34 11.91 -21.89
N GLY A 140 1.64 11.64 -21.78
CA GLY A 140 2.70 12.63 -21.67
C GLY A 140 2.78 13.39 -20.34
N LYS A 141 1.91 13.12 -19.36
CA LYS A 141 1.91 13.84 -18.07
C LYS A 141 2.91 13.23 -17.09
N SER A 142 3.69 14.08 -16.45
CA SER A 142 4.58 13.73 -15.36
C SER A 142 3.80 13.44 -14.07
N TYR A 143 4.48 12.85 -13.09
CA TYR A 143 3.92 12.62 -11.75
C TYR A 143 3.40 13.93 -11.13
N MET A 144 4.17 15.02 -11.20
CA MET A 144 3.80 16.29 -10.55
C MET A 144 2.64 17.01 -11.26
N GLU A 145 2.52 16.88 -12.57
CA GLU A 145 1.35 17.39 -13.29
C GLU A 145 0.09 16.65 -12.85
N LEU A 146 0.12 15.32 -12.83
CA LEU A 146 -1.01 14.51 -12.35
C LEU A 146 -1.30 14.79 -10.88
N TRP A 147 -0.26 14.88 -10.04
CA TRP A 147 -0.39 15.22 -8.62
C TRP A 147 -1.16 16.51 -8.44
N ASN A 148 -0.79 17.57 -9.18
CA ASN A 148 -1.46 18.86 -9.09
C ASN A 148 -2.91 18.79 -9.56
N ILE A 149 -3.21 18.09 -10.66
CA ILE A 149 -4.58 17.92 -11.14
C ILE A 149 -5.43 17.18 -10.10
N PHE A 150 -5.00 16.01 -9.66
CA PHE A 150 -5.78 15.21 -8.72
C PHE A 150 -5.92 15.90 -7.37
N ARG A 151 -4.82 16.44 -6.82
CA ARG A 151 -4.82 17.04 -5.49
C ARG A 151 -5.57 18.37 -5.42
N ASN A 152 -5.48 19.21 -6.45
CA ASN A 152 -5.97 20.59 -6.38
C ASN A 152 -7.25 20.82 -7.18
N GLU A 153 -7.51 20.03 -8.22
CA GLU A 153 -8.66 20.22 -9.10
C GLU A 153 -9.74 19.15 -8.91
N MET A 154 -9.36 17.92 -8.56
CA MET A 154 -10.33 16.82 -8.49
C MET A 154 -11.06 16.71 -7.15
N PHE A 155 -12.37 16.51 -7.24
CA PHE A 155 -13.26 16.41 -6.10
C PHE A 155 -12.92 15.20 -5.21
N LEU A 156 -12.66 15.47 -3.92
CA LEU A 156 -12.35 14.46 -2.90
C LEU A 156 -11.12 13.59 -3.22
N PHE A 157 -10.10 14.22 -3.80
CA PHE A 157 -8.73 13.73 -3.81
C PHE A 157 -7.87 14.60 -2.88
N GLY A 158 -7.39 14.02 -1.78
CA GLY A 158 -6.44 14.66 -0.87
C GLY A 158 -5.03 14.10 -1.10
N ARG A 159 -4.04 14.58 -0.33
CA ARG A 159 -2.64 14.11 -0.45
C ARG A 159 -2.52 12.59 -0.48
N TYR A 160 -3.11 11.91 0.50
CA TYR A 160 -3.02 10.45 0.59
C TYR A 160 -3.66 9.74 -0.62
N SER A 161 -4.86 10.16 -1.02
CA SER A 161 -5.56 9.50 -2.12
C SER A 161 -5.00 9.82 -3.49
N THR A 162 -4.40 10.97 -3.68
CA THR A 162 -3.59 11.26 -4.86
C THR A 162 -2.35 10.37 -4.88
N PHE A 163 -1.62 10.26 -3.76
CA PHE A 163 -0.38 9.47 -3.69
C PHE A 163 -0.59 8.00 -4.08
N PHE A 164 -1.50 7.29 -3.42
CA PHE A 164 -1.72 5.87 -3.71
C PHE A 164 -2.41 5.65 -5.06
N TYR A 165 -3.22 6.60 -5.55
CA TYR A 165 -3.84 6.46 -6.87
C TYR A 165 -2.80 6.58 -8.00
N LEU A 166 -1.86 7.54 -7.90
CA LEU A 166 -0.77 7.64 -8.87
C LEU A 166 0.16 6.43 -8.81
N GLU A 167 0.40 5.87 -7.62
CA GLU A 167 1.10 4.60 -7.48
C GLU A 167 0.34 3.44 -8.14
N THR A 168 -0.98 3.38 -7.99
CA THR A 168 -1.84 2.39 -8.67
C THR A 168 -1.65 2.49 -10.19
N LEU A 169 -1.68 3.70 -10.74
CA LEU A 169 -1.48 3.93 -12.17
C LEU A 169 -0.07 3.52 -12.65
N LYS A 170 0.98 3.83 -11.87
CA LYS A 170 2.36 3.39 -12.13
C LYS A 170 2.44 1.86 -12.15
N ARG A 171 1.99 1.21 -11.08
CA ARG A 171 2.23 -0.23 -10.86
C ARG A 171 1.30 -1.11 -11.68
N CYS A 172 0.06 -0.70 -11.90
CA CYS A 172 -0.95 -1.51 -12.57
C CYS A 172 -1.12 -1.11 -14.04
N ALA A 173 -1.38 0.17 -14.30
CA ALA A 173 -1.58 0.70 -15.64
C ALA A 173 -0.27 1.01 -16.40
N LYS A 174 0.89 0.83 -15.75
CA LYS A 174 2.25 0.99 -16.32
C LYS A 174 2.50 2.39 -16.87
N LEU A 175 1.91 3.41 -16.25
CA LEU A 175 2.24 4.79 -16.57
C LEU A 175 3.70 5.07 -16.16
N PRO A 176 4.50 5.75 -17.02
CA PRO A 176 5.91 6.05 -16.74
C PRO A 176 6.03 7.24 -15.78
N ILE A 177 5.46 7.12 -14.58
CA ILE A 177 5.47 8.13 -13.52
C ILE A 177 6.09 7.53 -12.25
N SER A 178 6.69 8.37 -11.41
CA SER A 178 7.22 7.96 -10.12
C SER A 178 7.17 9.13 -9.16
N ALA A 179 6.84 8.85 -7.90
CA ALA A 179 6.86 9.87 -6.87
C ALA A 179 8.29 10.41 -6.72
N PRO A 180 8.50 11.74 -6.74
CA PRO A 180 9.82 12.32 -6.56
C PRO A 180 10.29 12.24 -5.10
N SER A 181 9.38 12.00 -4.15
CA SER A 181 9.66 11.85 -2.73
C SER A 181 8.45 11.22 -2.02
N MET A 182 8.55 11.02 -0.69
CA MET A 182 7.43 10.63 0.16
C MET A 182 6.54 11.82 0.61
N PHE A 183 6.88 13.07 0.26
CA PHE A 183 6.17 14.28 0.70
C PHE A 183 6.07 14.40 2.24
N LEU A 184 7.22 14.26 2.92
CA LEU A 184 7.33 14.16 4.39
C LEU A 184 6.92 15.43 5.16
N GLU A 185 6.76 16.56 4.49
CA GLU A 185 6.16 17.78 5.02
C GLU A 185 4.76 17.51 5.60
N GLU A 186 3.99 16.67 4.91
CA GLU A 186 2.61 16.30 5.27
C GLU A 186 2.47 14.81 5.63
N ALA A 187 3.44 13.97 5.27
CA ALA A 187 3.46 12.55 5.59
C ALA A 187 3.89 12.26 7.04
N TRP A 188 3.00 12.54 7.98
CA TRP A 188 3.28 12.39 9.41
C TRP A 188 3.73 10.97 9.81
N SER A 189 3.02 9.95 9.30
CA SER A 189 3.26 8.55 9.67
C SER A 189 4.64 8.04 9.26
N PRO A 190 5.07 8.13 7.98
CA PRO A 190 6.41 7.68 7.59
C PRO A 190 7.50 8.57 8.20
N ARG A 191 7.28 9.89 8.32
CA ARG A 191 8.23 10.80 8.99
C ARG A 191 8.48 10.38 10.44
N LYS A 192 7.42 10.00 11.18
CA LYS A 192 7.52 9.52 12.56
C LYS A 192 8.26 8.18 12.65
N ALA A 193 8.06 7.29 11.70
CA ALA A 193 8.81 6.04 11.59
C ALA A 193 10.31 6.30 11.42
N ILE A 194 10.68 7.18 10.47
CA ILE A 194 12.06 7.57 10.20
C ILE A 194 12.70 8.17 11.45
N CYS A 195 12.02 9.12 12.10
CA CYS A 195 12.53 9.72 13.33
C CYS A 195 12.80 8.65 14.41
N TYR A 196 11.88 7.69 14.58
CA TYR A 196 12.08 6.59 15.52
C TYR A 196 13.29 5.72 15.18
N ILE A 197 13.45 5.33 13.91
CA ILE A 197 14.57 4.49 13.44
C ILE A 197 15.91 5.14 13.77
N PHE A 198 16.05 6.44 13.55
CA PHE A 198 17.29 7.18 13.80
C PHE A 198 17.41 7.74 15.23
N GLY A 199 16.40 7.50 16.08
CA GLY A 199 16.33 8.07 17.44
C GLY A 199 16.32 9.60 17.44
N LEU A 200 15.63 10.21 16.49
CA LEU A 200 15.35 11.63 16.38
C LEU A 200 14.01 11.94 17.06
N ASP A 201 13.86 13.17 17.57
CA ASP A 201 12.58 13.63 18.12
C ASP A 201 11.70 14.18 16.98
N PHE A 202 10.60 13.49 16.72
CA PHE A 202 9.64 13.84 15.68
C PHE A 202 9.09 15.28 15.80
N ASN A 203 8.93 15.81 17.01
CA ASN A 203 8.33 17.12 17.22
C ASN A 203 9.28 18.28 16.89
N THR A 204 10.59 18.01 16.93
CA THR A 204 11.64 19.03 16.74
C THR A 204 12.45 18.80 15.46
N THR A 205 12.37 17.60 14.87
CA THR A 205 13.08 17.26 13.64
C THR A 205 12.39 17.88 12.42
N PRO A 206 13.09 18.73 11.64
CA PRO A 206 12.54 19.28 10.40
C PRO A 206 12.25 18.18 9.37
N PRO A 207 11.20 18.31 8.54
CA PRO A 207 10.89 17.34 7.49
C PRO A 207 12.04 17.05 6.53
N GLU A 208 12.88 18.03 6.24
CA GLU A 208 14.04 17.92 5.36
C GLU A 208 15.11 16.98 5.93
N VAL A 209 15.33 17.03 7.25
CA VAL A 209 16.22 16.10 7.94
C VAL A 209 15.68 14.68 7.85
N ALA A 210 14.38 14.51 8.05
CA ALA A 210 13.73 13.21 7.88
C ALA A 210 13.78 12.72 6.43
N ALA A 211 13.73 13.62 5.44
CA ALA A 211 13.83 13.27 4.01
C ALA A 211 15.21 12.69 3.69
N ILE A 212 16.29 13.35 4.12
CA ILE A 212 17.67 12.85 3.98
C ILE A 212 17.79 11.45 4.61
N LYS A 213 17.21 11.25 5.79
CA LYS A 213 17.19 9.95 6.46
C LYS A 213 16.34 8.90 5.75
N GLY A 214 15.26 9.32 5.09
CA GLY A 214 14.48 8.47 4.20
C GLY A 214 15.30 8.00 3.00
N ASP A 215 16.11 8.87 2.40
CA ASP A 215 17.00 8.52 1.29
C ASP A 215 18.11 7.55 1.71
N GLU A 216 18.68 7.75 2.91
CA GLU A 216 19.64 6.81 3.51
C GLU A 216 19.02 5.41 3.66
N ILE A 217 17.78 5.32 4.17
CA ILE A 217 17.04 4.06 4.26
C ILE A 217 16.80 3.47 2.87
N LEU A 218 16.34 4.26 1.91
CA LEU A 218 16.03 3.78 0.57
C LEU A 218 17.27 3.18 -0.12
N ASN A 219 18.42 3.86 -0.01
CA ASN A 219 19.67 3.37 -0.57
C ASN A 219 20.16 2.09 0.11
N LEU A 220 20.03 2.00 1.44
CA LEU A 220 20.32 0.77 2.17
C LEU A 220 19.41 -0.38 1.71
N LEU A 221 18.11 -0.14 1.57
CA LEU A 221 17.16 -1.15 1.11
C LEU A 221 17.46 -1.64 -0.30
N LYS A 222 17.88 -0.76 -1.21
CA LYS A 222 18.29 -1.17 -2.57
C LYS A 222 19.43 -2.19 -2.53
N ILE A 223 20.42 -2.00 -1.65
CA ILE A 223 21.53 -2.93 -1.45
C ILE A 223 21.01 -4.23 -0.80
N ARG A 224 20.30 -4.13 0.32
CA ARG A 224 19.85 -5.29 1.11
C ARG A 224 18.86 -6.18 0.34
N CYS A 225 17.94 -5.59 -0.42
CA CYS A 225 17.01 -6.34 -1.27
C CYS A 225 17.73 -7.05 -2.43
N ALA A 226 18.78 -6.44 -2.98
CA ALA A 226 19.63 -7.07 -3.99
C ALA A 226 20.42 -8.25 -3.41
N GLU A 227 21.03 -8.10 -2.23
CA GLU A 227 21.73 -9.17 -1.48
C GLU A 227 20.80 -10.34 -1.19
N ALA A 228 19.58 -10.02 -0.73
CA ALA A 228 18.52 -10.98 -0.47
C ALA A 228 18.09 -11.74 -1.75
N LYS A 229 18.30 -11.20 -2.95
CA LYS A 229 17.76 -11.72 -4.23
C LYS A 229 16.24 -11.64 -4.33
N VAL A 230 15.63 -10.64 -3.70
CA VAL A 230 14.17 -10.37 -3.76
C VAL A 230 13.65 -10.40 -5.21
N ASN A 231 14.40 -9.82 -6.15
CA ASN A 231 14.05 -9.77 -7.57
C ASN A 231 13.84 -11.14 -8.24
N ARG A 232 14.43 -12.24 -7.72
CA ARG A 232 14.30 -13.59 -8.30
C ARG A 232 13.04 -14.34 -7.88
N ILE A 233 12.43 -13.98 -6.75
CA ILE A 233 11.17 -14.59 -6.28
C ILE A 233 9.97 -13.91 -6.91
N ASN A 234 10.11 -12.60 -7.02
CA ASN A 234 9.25 -11.70 -7.76
C ASN A 234 8.97 -12.14 -9.21
N SER A 235 9.93 -12.75 -9.93
CA SER A 235 9.70 -13.23 -11.30
C SER A 235 8.86 -14.50 -11.40
N LYS A 236 8.72 -15.29 -10.32
CA LYS A 236 7.90 -16.52 -10.32
C LYS A 236 6.43 -16.26 -10.01
N HIS A 237 6.14 -15.22 -9.21
CA HIS A 237 4.78 -14.91 -8.78
C HIS A 237 4.29 -13.53 -9.29
N GLU A 238 5.12 -12.80 -10.04
CA GLU A 238 4.87 -11.43 -10.51
C GLU A 238 4.42 -10.44 -9.41
N ILE A 239 4.72 -10.76 -8.15
CA ILE A 239 4.21 -10.00 -7.00
C ILE A 239 4.76 -8.56 -7.06
N ILE A 240 6.02 -8.38 -7.48
CA ILE A 240 6.70 -7.06 -7.48
C ILE A 240 7.70 -7.01 -8.65
N THR A 241 7.67 -5.99 -9.52
CA THR A 241 8.70 -5.82 -10.58
C THR A 241 10.06 -5.41 -9.97
N ASN A 242 11.13 -5.37 -10.77
CA ASN A 242 12.49 -4.93 -10.36
C ASN A 242 12.54 -3.51 -9.71
N ASP A 243 11.40 -2.82 -9.61
CA ASP A 243 11.21 -1.47 -9.07
C ASP A 243 10.76 -1.47 -7.59
N GLY A 244 10.76 -2.62 -6.90
CA GLY A 244 10.21 -2.79 -5.56
C GLY A 244 10.90 -2.04 -4.40
N VAL A 245 11.83 -1.13 -4.70
CA VAL A 245 12.48 -0.26 -3.70
C VAL A 245 12.44 1.19 -4.20
N ASP A 246 11.31 1.82 -3.99
CA ASP A 246 11.03 3.22 -4.34
C ASP A 246 10.39 3.97 -3.16
N TYR A 247 10.12 5.26 -3.35
CA TYR A 247 9.53 6.10 -2.31
C TYR A 247 8.13 5.63 -1.94
N GLU A 248 7.36 5.13 -2.89
CA GLU A 248 5.98 4.72 -2.65
C GLU A 248 5.90 3.50 -1.73
N TYR A 249 6.65 2.42 -2.01
CA TYR A 249 6.73 1.28 -1.09
C TYR A 249 7.41 1.61 0.24
N LEU A 250 8.42 2.49 0.22
CA LEU A 250 9.04 2.95 1.46
C LEU A 250 8.01 3.67 2.35
N GLU A 251 7.15 4.51 1.79
CA GLU A 251 6.05 5.18 2.50
C GLU A 251 5.13 4.15 3.16
N THR A 252 4.60 3.21 2.38
CA THR A 252 3.67 2.17 2.83
C THR A 252 4.26 1.36 3.99
N VAL A 253 5.50 0.88 3.83
CA VAL A 253 6.13 0.03 4.84
C VAL A 253 6.52 0.81 6.09
N LEU A 254 7.00 2.06 5.97
CA LEU A 254 7.24 2.91 7.14
C LEU A 254 5.95 3.18 7.91
N CYS A 255 4.84 3.42 7.21
CA CYS A 255 3.51 3.54 7.82
C CYS A 255 3.11 2.27 8.59
N ALA A 256 3.29 1.10 7.98
CA ALA A 256 2.98 -0.18 8.59
C ALA A 256 3.87 -0.43 9.83
N PHE A 257 5.17 -0.18 9.72
CA PHE A 257 6.14 -0.35 10.79
C PHE A 257 5.86 0.59 11.97
N ARG A 258 5.50 1.86 11.70
CA ARG A 258 5.04 2.80 12.72
C ARG A 258 3.79 2.28 13.44
N GLY A 259 2.85 1.68 12.71
CA GLY A 259 1.69 0.99 13.30
C GLY A 259 2.08 -0.18 14.19
N ALA A 260 3.05 -0.99 13.76
CA ALA A 260 3.56 -2.13 14.52
C ALA A 260 4.25 -1.71 15.84
N ILE A 261 5.06 -0.64 15.81
CA ILE A 261 5.81 -0.14 16.97
C ILE A 261 4.93 0.62 17.96
N PHE A 262 4.19 1.63 17.47
CA PHE A 262 3.57 2.61 18.36
C PHE A 262 2.14 2.28 18.75
N GLU A 263 1.44 1.53 17.91
CA GLU A 263 0.02 1.20 18.12
C GLU A 263 -0.20 -0.30 18.36
N GLY A 264 0.81 -1.12 18.06
CA GLY A 264 0.64 -2.56 17.99
C GLY A 264 -0.43 -2.97 16.97
N SER A 265 -0.66 -2.17 15.93
CA SER A 265 -1.79 -2.33 15.02
C SER A 265 -1.46 -3.10 13.73
N ARG A 266 -0.22 -3.57 13.58
CA ARG A 266 0.30 -4.22 12.35
C ARG A 266 1.26 -5.37 12.68
N TYR A 267 1.38 -6.29 11.73
CA TYR A 267 2.36 -7.38 11.62
C TYR A 267 2.55 -7.70 10.12
N VAL A 268 3.55 -8.51 9.76
CA VAL A 268 3.77 -8.93 8.36
C VAL A 268 2.68 -9.91 7.92
N GLY A 269 1.93 -9.56 6.88
CA GLY A 269 0.74 -10.28 6.40
C GLY A 269 -0.58 -9.63 6.85
N TYR A 270 -0.51 -8.48 7.54
CA TYR A 270 -1.70 -7.76 7.99
C TYR A 270 -2.60 -7.31 6.84
N TYR A 271 -2.03 -6.81 5.73
CA TYR A 271 -2.83 -6.32 4.60
C TYR A 271 -3.43 -7.48 3.80
N ILE A 272 -2.74 -8.63 3.73
CA ILE A 272 -3.28 -9.86 3.16
C ILE A 272 -4.51 -10.34 3.96
N ASP A 273 -4.43 -10.33 5.30
CA ASP A 273 -5.56 -10.68 6.17
C ASP A 273 -6.70 -9.63 6.11
N ARG A 274 -6.35 -8.35 5.98
CA ARG A 274 -7.32 -7.26 5.82
C ARG A 274 -8.11 -7.41 4.51
N MET A 275 -7.43 -7.75 3.42
CA MET A 275 -8.06 -8.02 2.12
C MET A 275 -9.07 -9.17 2.23
N GLN A 276 -8.69 -10.27 2.89
CA GLN A 276 -9.59 -11.40 3.16
C GLN A 276 -10.88 -10.94 3.84
N GLY A 277 -10.75 -10.13 4.91
CA GLY A 277 -11.88 -9.58 5.63
C GLY A 277 -12.74 -8.63 4.77
N GLY A 278 -12.13 -7.87 3.87
CA GLY A 278 -12.79 -7.00 2.90
C GLY A 278 -13.67 -7.79 1.92
N ILE A 279 -13.12 -8.87 1.35
CA ILE A 279 -13.83 -9.77 0.44
C ILE A 279 -15.04 -10.40 1.14
N LEU A 280 -14.84 -11.05 2.30
CA LEU A 280 -15.92 -11.70 3.04
C LEU A 280 -17.05 -10.72 3.41
N LYS A 281 -16.69 -9.51 3.84
CA LYS A 281 -17.66 -8.47 4.18
C LYS A 281 -18.47 -8.03 2.96
N MET A 282 -17.83 -7.88 1.80
CA MET A 282 -18.51 -7.52 0.56
C MET A 282 -19.42 -8.65 0.07
N GLU A 283 -18.98 -9.90 0.09
CA GLU A 283 -19.83 -11.05 -0.27
C GLU A 283 -21.07 -11.12 0.62
N GLN A 284 -20.92 -10.90 1.92
CA GLN A 284 -22.04 -10.87 2.86
C GLN A 284 -23.04 -9.75 2.53
N LYS A 285 -22.56 -8.54 2.23
CA LYS A 285 -23.39 -7.36 1.96
C LYS A 285 -24.10 -7.39 0.62
N THR A 286 -23.46 -7.98 -0.38
CA THR A 286 -23.93 -7.98 -1.77
C THR A 286 -24.61 -9.27 -2.17
N ARG A 287 -24.37 -10.36 -1.41
CA ARG A 287 -24.74 -11.74 -1.78
C ARG A 287 -24.11 -12.18 -3.11
N THR A 288 -23.01 -11.54 -3.51
CA THR A 288 -22.24 -11.87 -4.70
C THR A 288 -20.94 -12.55 -4.28
N LYS A 289 -20.64 -13.71 -4.87
CA LYS A 289 -19.33 -14.35 -4.69
C LYS A 289 -18.29 -13.64 -5.52
N LEU A 290 -17.14 -13.34 -4.92
CA LEU A 290 -16.04 -12.63 -5.55
C LEU A 290 -14.93 -13.63 -5.89
N THR A 291 -15.29 -14.67 -6.65
CA THR A 291 -14.42 -15.83 -6.94
C THR A 291 -13.07 -15.42 -7.53
N ASP A 292 -13.04 -14.43 -8.43
CA ASP A 292 -11.79 -13.94 -9.03
C ASP A 292 -10.78 -13.44 -7.99
N LEU A 293 -11.26 -12.84 -6.89
CA LEU A 293 -10.40 -12.34 -5.82
C LEU A 293 -9.83 -13.49 -4.98
N TRP A 294 -10.62 -14.54 -4.76
CA TRP A 294 -10.14 -15.73 -4.04
C TRP A 294 -9.12 -16.52 -4.83
N GLU A 295 -9.33 -16.68 -6.14
CA GLU A 295 -8.37 -17.31 -7.03
C GLU A 295 -7.07 -16.49 -7.10
N ALA A 296 -7.17 -15.17 -7.28
CA ALA A 296 -6.00 -14.29 -7.26
C ALA A 296 -5.20 -14.44 -5.96
N ARG A 297 -5.85 -14.50 -4.81
CA ARG A 297 -5.17 -14.65 -3.52
C ARG A 297 -4.39 -15.95 -3.40
N GLN A 298 -4.96 -17.07 -3.84
CA GLN A 298 -4.30 -18.38 -3.80
C GLN A 298 -3.08 -18.44 -4.72
N GLU A 299 -3.13 -17.78 -5.87
CA GLU A 299 -2.03 -17.74 -6.83
C GLU A 299 -0.90 -16.79 -6.41
N LEU A 300 -1.24 -15.66 -5.79
CA LEU A 300 -0.30 -14.56 -5.55
C LEU A 300 0.40 -14.62 -4.20
N PHE A 301 -0.26 -15.05 -3.13
CA PHE A 301 0.29 -14.91 -1.78
C PHE A 301 0.79 -16.25 -1.21
N PRO A 302 1.85 -16.25 -0.40
CA PRO A 302 2.30 -17.47 0.26
C PRO A 302 1.18 -18.08 1.10
N HIS A 303 0.95 -19.39 0.97
CA HIS A 303 -0.17 -20.08 1.63
C HIS A 303 -0.23 -19.85 3.15
N GLY A 304 0.93 -19.74 3.81
CA GLY A 304 1.01 -19.45 5.25
C GLY A 304 0.37 -18.12 5.68
N HIS A 305 0.08 -17.21 4.75
CA HIS A 305 -0.63 -15.95 4.97
C HIS A 305 -2.09 -15.98 4.48
N LEU A 306 -2.60 -17.13 4.03
CA LEU A 306 -3.97 -17.28 3.52
C LEU A 306 -4.87 -17.90 4.59
N GLY A 307 -5.68 -17.08 5.24
CA GLY A 307 -6.61 -17.54 6.28
C GLY A 307 -7.66 -18.52 5.79
N GLU A 308 -8.05 -18.41 4.53
CA GLU A 308 -8.96 -19.33 3.86
C GLU A 308 -8.41 -20.77 3.79
N LEU A 309 -7.09 -20.95 3.94
CA LEU A 309 -6.43 -22.26 3.98
C LEU A 309 -6.13 -22.74 5.41
N HIS A 310 -6.25 -21.86 6.41
CA HIS A 310 -5.72 -22.09 7.75
C HIS A 310 -6.69 -21.68 8.89
N ASN A 311 -7.99 -21.60 8.59
CA ASN A 311 -9.07 -21.42 9.56
C ASN A 311 -9.08 -20.08 10.31
N TRP A 312 -8.65 -18.99 9.66
CA TRP A 312 -8.98 -17.63 10.10
C TRP A 312 -9.61 -16.83 8.96
N ASN A 313 -10.40 -15.81 9.29
CA ASN A 313 -11.24 -15.09 8.33
C ASN A 313 -11.02 -13.57 8.37
N ASN A 314 -9.99 -13.11 9.08
CA ASN A 314 -9.64 -11.71 9.24
C ASN A 314 -8.27 -11.56 9.89
N ILE A 315 -7.89 -10.30 10.14
CA ILE A 315 -6.74 -9.90 10.95
C ILE A 315 -6.62 -10.76 12.21
N ARG A 316 -5.46 -11.40 12.35
CA ARG A 316 -5.08 -12.26 13.46
C ARG A 316 -4.74 -11.41 14.68
N LYS A 317 -5.77 -11.06 15.46
CA LYS A 317 -5.65 -10.24 16.68
C LYS A 317 -4.53 -10.67 17.63
N PRO A 318 -4.23 -11.97 17.85
CA PRO A 318 -3.12 -12.38 18.71
C PRO A 318 -1.73 -11.93 18.24
N LEU A 319 -1.55 -11.64 16.95
CA LEU A 319 -0.28 -11.17 16.37
C LEU A 319 -0.12 -9.65 16.46
N LEU A 320 -1.21 -8.92 16.71
CA LEU A 320 -1.18 -7.51 17.00
C LEU A 320 -0.34 -7.26 18.27
N ALA A 321 0.40 -6.15 18.27
CA ALA A 321 1.28 -5.72 19.34
C ALA A 321 2.43 -6.69 19.71
N VAL A 322 2.63 -7.82 19.01
CA VAL A 322 3.76 -8.71 19.31
C VAL A 322 5.08 -7.96 19.15
N TYR A 323 5.26 -7.23 18.06
CA TYR A 323 6.45 -6.40 17.86
C TYR A 323 6.58 -5.33 18.95
N ALA A 324 5.52 -4.55 19.21
CA ALA A 324 5.53 -3.50 20.24
C ALA A 324 5.93 -4.03 21.63
N LYS A 325 5.50 -5.24 21.98
CA LYS A 325 5.76 -5.86 23.31
C LYS A 325 7.11 -6.57 23.40
N THR A 326 7.55 -7.21 22.32
CA THR A 326 8.67 -8.16 22.37
C THR A 326 9.87 -7.76 21.52
N GLY A 327 9.70 -6.79 20.61
CA GLY A 327 10.68 -6.46 19.59
C GLY A 327 10.91 -7.56 18.57
N LYS A 328 10.04 -8.58 18.50
CA LYS A 328 10.09 -9.67 17.53
C LYS A 328 9.10 -9.43 16.40
N ILE A 329 9.58 -9.58 15.16
CA ILE A 329 8.74 -9.67 13.97
C ILE A 329 8.23 -11.11 13.88
N VAL A 330 6.92 -11.28 13.67
CA VAL A 330 6.26 -12.58 13.55
C VAL A 330 5.89 -12.88 12.10
N ASP A 331 5.50 -14.13 11.85
CA ASP A 331 5.15 -14.65 10.52
C ASP A 331 6.25 -14.49 9.48
N LEU A 332 7.50 -14.61 9.94
CA LEU A 332 8.66 -14.63 9.06
C LEU A 332 8.91 -16.02 8.47
N GLU A 333 8.21 -17.08 8.90
CA GLU A 333 8.45 -18.45 8.42
C GLU A 333 8.38 -18.59 6.90
N PRO A 334 7.38 -18.04 6.19
CA PRO A 334 7.40 -18.04 4.72
C PRO A 334 8.61 -17.31 4.14
N THR A 335 9.13 -16.29 4.83
CA THR A 335 10.37 -15.58 4.44
C THR A 335 11.64 -16.39 4.76
N ARG A 336 11.65 -17.15 5.86
CA ARG A 336 12.75 -18.05 6.26
C ARG A 336 12.88 -19.25 5.34
N GLN A 337 11.76 -19.85 4.94
CA GLN A 337 11.74 -20.97 3.99
C GLN A 337 12.29 -20.59 2.61
N LEU A 338 12.25 -19.30 2.28
CA LEU A 338 12.85 -18.74 1.06
C LEU A 338 14.33 -18.33 1.24
N GLY A 339 14.92 -18.55 2.41
CA GLY A 339 16.36 -18.38 2.68
C GLY A 339 16.80 -16.95 3.00
N PHE A 340 15.88 -16.05 3.38
CA PHE A 340 16.20 -14.62 3.57
C PHE A 340 16.50 -14.21 5.01
N LEU A 341 16.06 -15.01 5.97
CA LEU A 341 16.21 -14.73 7.39
C LEU A 341 16.68 -16.02 8.06
N GLU A 342 17.82 -15.96 8.73
CA GLU A 342 18.30 -17.02 9.62
C GLU A 342 17.40 -17.17 10.85
#